data_AF-A0A961JGY9-F1
#
_entry.id   AF-A0A961JGY9-F1
#
_cell.length_a   1.000
_cell.length_b   1.000
_cell.length_c   1.000
_cell.angle_alpha   90.00
_cell.angle_beta   90.00
_cell.angle_gamma   90.00
#
_symmetry.space_group_name_H-M   'P 1'
#
loop_
_entity.id
_entity.type
_entity.pdbx_description
1 polymer ?
#
loop_
_entity_poly.entity_id
_entity_poly.type
_entity_poly.pdbx_seq_one_letter_code
_entity_poly.pdbx_strand_id
1 'polypeptide(L)'
;MLPEDFAETGLFVQRSGGVPKRFQVLGERSSGTNFLHRLLVRNTGLQPSEALGWKHGHPSAIAIPADLAVICLVRHAADWALSMHMKPWHATPALQELDFAAFLRAPWTSTVDRARYFDERTALEGQPLQADRDPVTGRVADSLPALRRAKLAGLLSYLNRGCTCALLRMEVLQAAPEATLDRLSAGLGLPPRKGAFQGVTKRLGAKFKPAVPVRPMTPAALTAEDMAFLRDGLDLGVEAQLGYRYAP
;
A
#
# COMPACT_ATOMS: atom_id res chain seq x y z
N MET A 1 6.80 -11.36 14.03
CA MET A 1 5.74 -10.88 14.94
C MET A 1 5.90 -9.37 15.05
N LEU A 2 4.81 -8.60 15.02
CA LEU A 2 4.90 -7.15 15.24
C LEU A 2 5.24 -6.88 16.70
N PRO A 3 6.03 -5.82 17.00
CA PRO A 3 6.25 -5.44 18.39
C PRO A 3 4.94 -4.97 19.01
N GLU A 4 4.78 -5.20 20.31
CA GLU A 4 3.54 -4.91 21.05
C GLU A 4 3.16 -3.42 20.98
N ASP A 5 4.15 -2.54 20.89
CA ASP A 5 3.98 -1.09 20.83
C ASP A 5 3.65 -0.55 19.42
N PHE A 6 3.61 -1.39 18.37
CA PHE A 6 3.34 -0.91 17.01
C PHE A 6 1.96 -0.24 16.90
N ALA A 7 0.96 -0.79 17.57
CA ALA A 7 -0.41 -0.26 17.55
C ALA A 7 -0.47 1.21 18.02
N GLU A 8 0.42 1.59 18.93
CA GLU A 8 0.54 2.95 19.48
C GLU A 8 1.47 3.81 18.62
N THR A 9 2.68 3.31 18.33
CA THR A 9 3.74 4.10 17.68
C THR A 9 3.55 4.26 16.17
N GLY A 10 2.90 3.27 15.53
CA GLY A 10 2.64 3.16 14.10
C GLY A 10 3.88 3.12 13.19
N LEU A 11 5.08 2.93 13.74
CA LEU A 11 6.32 2.78 13.00
C LEU A 11 7.19 1.72 13.69
N PHE A 12 7.57 0.70 12.94
CA PHE A 12 8.54 -0.30 13.35
C PHE A 12 9.63 -0.42 12.30
N VAL A 13 10.88 -0.54 12.73
CA VAL A 13 12.03 -0.77 11.83
C VAL A 13 12.85 -1.93 12.36
N GLN A 14 13.02 -2.93 11.50
CA GLN A 14 13.91 -4.07 11.70
C GLN A 14 15.05 -3.95 10.69
N ARG A 15 16.29 -3.92 11.19
CA ARG A 15 17.47 -3.92 10.33
C ARG A 15 18.04 -5.31 10.17
N SER A 16 18.53 -5.59 8.97
CA SER A 16 19.34 -6.76 8.65
C SER A 16 20.56 -6.28 7.88
N GLY A 17 21.76 -6.61 8.39
CA GLY A 17 23.02 -6.21 7.78
C GLY A 17 23.36 -4.72 7.92
N GLY A 18 23.98 -4.16 6.88
CA GLY A 18 24.52 -2.80 6.85
C GLY A 18 23.46 -1.69 6.80
N VAL A 19 23.92 -0.44 6.67
CA VAL A 19 23.03 0.70 6.40
C VAL A 19 22.52 0.58 4.95
N PRO A 20 21.20 0.63 4.71
CA PRO A 20 20.66 0.51 3.35
C PRO A 20 21.09 1.69 2.48
N LYS A 21 21.30 1.42 1.20
CA LYS A 21 21.63 2.43 0.16
C LYS A 21 20.43 2.72 -0.72
N ARG A 22 19.51 1.75 -0.82
CA ARG A 22 18.32 1.81 -1.66
C ARG A 22 17.07 1.62 -0.81
N PHE A 23 15.94 2.06 -1.35
CA PHE A 23 14.64 1.77 -0.74
C PHE A 23 13.60 1.38 -1.78
N GLN A 24 12.63 0.59 -1.36
CA GLN A 24 11.40 0.37 -2.10
C GLN A 24 10.21 0.45 -1.16
N VAL A 25 9.27 1.35 -1.47
CA VAL A 25 8.02 1.48 -0.72
C VAL A 25 7.00 0.52 -1.31
N LEU A 26 6.49 -0.39 -0.48
CA LEU A 26 5.46 -1.35 -0.81
C LEU A 26 4.19 -1.05 -0.01
N GLY A 27 3.04 -1.40 -0.57
CA GLY A 27 1.78 -1.25 0.12
C GLY A 27 0.61 -1.44 -0.83
N GLU A 28 -0.57 -1.60 -0.27
CA GLU A 28 -1.79 -1.66 -1.07
C GLU A 28 -1.94 -0.38 -1.91
N ARG A 29 -2.72 -0.45 -2.99
CA ARG A 29 -3.19 0.80 -3.64
C ARG A 29 -3.85 1.67 -2.57
N SER A 30 -3.79 2.99 -2.73
CA SER A 30 -4.42 3.93 -1.79
C SER A 30 -3.86 3.93 -0.35
N SER A 31 -2.70 3.33 -0.08
CA SER A 31 -2.02 3.34 1.23
C SER A 31 -0.99 4.46 1.42
N GLY A 32 -0.85 5.38 0.45
CA GLY A 32 0.09 6.51 0.55
C GLY A 32 1.52 6.23 0.06
N THR A 33 1.76 5.11 -0.63
CA THR A 33 3.12 4.72 -1.09
C THR A 33 3.86 5.82 -1.85
N ASN A 34 3.16 6.55 -2.74
CA ASN A 34 3.74 7.66 -3.49
C ASN A 34 4.14 8.85 -2.61
N PHE A 35 3.42 9.08 -1.51
CA PHE A 35 3.70 10.17 -0.57
C PHE A 35 5.01 9.91 0.16
N LEU A 36 5.14 8.73 0.77
CA LEU A 36 6.38 8.32 1.43
C LEU A 36 7.56 8.26 0.46
N HIS A 37 7.37 7.68 -0.72
CA HIS A 37 8.41 7.62 -1.74
C HIS A 37 8.97 9.01 -2.05
N ARG A 38 8.12 10.02 -2.24
CA ARG A 38 8.58 11.38 -2.51
C ARG A 38 9.26 12.04 -1.33
N LEU A 39 8.79 11.77 -0.10
CA LEU A 39 9.47 12.26 1.10
C LEU A 39 10.88 11.69 1.20
N LEU A 40 11.06 10.39 0.99
CA LEU A 40 12.37 9.72 1.01
C LEU A 40 13.32 10.30 -0.05
N VAL A 41 12.86 10.45 -1.29
CA VAL A 41 13.66 11.05 -2.38
C VAL A 41 14.13 12.47 -2.06
N ARG A 42 13.29 13.27 -1.40
CA ARG A 42 13.59 14.69 -1.15
C ARG A 42 14.46 14.93 0.07
N ASN A 43 14.50 14.00 1.01
CA ASN A 43 15.01 14.25 2.35
C ASN A 43 16.10 13.25 2.79
N THR A 44 16.37 12.21 2.00
CA THR A 44 17.38 11.19 2.31
C THR A 44 18.34 10.98 1.15
N GLY A 45 19.49 10.34 1.41
CA GLY A 45 20.41 9.91 0.35
C GLY A 45 20.06 8.57 -0.29
N LEU A 46 18.94 7.95 0.10
CA LEU A 46 18.54 6.63 -0.39
C LEU A 46 18.10 6.70 -1.86
N GLN A 47 18.54 5.73 -2.65
CA GLN A 47 18.12 5.62 -4.05
C GLN A 47 16.82 4.79 -4.18
N PRO A 48 15.81 5.26 -4.94
CA PRO A 48 14.64 4.45 -5.25
C PRO A 48 15.01 3.16 -5.97
N SER A 49 14.26 2.10 -5.71
CA SER A 49 14.40 0.81 -6.40
C SER A 49 13.04 0.18 -6.66
N GLU A 50 12.99 -0.61 -7.73
CA GLU A 50 11.84 -1.45 -8.11
C GLU A 50 12.23 -2.94 -8.16
N ALA A 51 13.32 -3.31 -7.46
CA ALA A 51 13.89 -4.66 -7.48
C ALA A 51 12.91 -5.75 -7.00
N LEU A 52 11.89 -5.40 -6.21
CA LEU A 52 10.86 -6.30 -5.72
C LEU A 52 9.62 -6.36 -6.63
N GLY A 53 9.71 -5.78 -7.82
CA GLY A 53 8.61 -5.70 -8.77
C GLY A 53 7.62 -4.60 -8.43
N TRP A 54 6.39 -4.76 -8.90
CA TRP A 54 5.37 -3.73 -8.78
C TRP A 54 4.91 -3.55 -7.32
N LYS A 55 5.02 -2.31 -6.81
CA LYS A 55 4.81 -1.97 -5.39
C LYS A 55 3.46 -2.33 -4.76
N HIS A 56 2.45 -2.61 -5.57
CA HIS A 56 1.11 -3.00 -5.13
C HIS A 56 0.84 -4.49 -5.30
N GLY A 57 1.73 -5.23 -5.96
CA GLY A 57 1.61 -6.65 -6.24
C GLY A 57 1.80 -7.51 -5.00
N HIS A 58 1.44 -8.79 -5.11
CA HIS A 58 1.93 -9.80 -4.17
C HIS A 58 3.47 -9.90 -4.25
N PRO A 59 4.16 -10.32 -3.16
CA PRO A 59 5.59 -10.52 -3.19
C PRO A 59 6.02 -11.50 -4.29
N SER A 60 6.92 -11.08 -5.18
CA SER A 60 7.35 -11.88 -6.35
C SER A 60 8.86 -11.83 -6.62
N ALA A 61 9.67 -11.38 -5.66
CA ALA A 61 11.11 -11.23 -5.85
C ALA A 61 11.86 -12.56 -5.71
N ILE A 62 12.88 -12.78 -6.55
CA ILE A 62 13.81 -13.93 -6.45
C ILE A 62 14.63 -13.82 -5.16
N ALA A 63 15.14 -12.62 -4.87
CA ALA A 63 15.89 -12.30 -3.68
C ALA A 63 15.67 -10.83 -3.29
N ILE A 64 15.86 -10.51 -2.02
CA ILE A 64 15.84 -9.14 -1.52
C ILE A 64 17.31 -8.67 -1.42
N PRO A 65 17.72 -7.62 -2.15
CA PRO A 65 19.09 -7.12 -2.06
C PRO A 65 19.45 -6.67 -0.64
N ALA A 66 20.66 -7.02 -0.17
CA ALA A 66 21.10 -6.74 1.19
C ALA A 66 21.21 -5.24 1.51
N ASP A 67 21.36 -4.39 0.50
CA ASP A 67 21.43 -2.93 0.61
C ASP A 67 20.07 -2.23 0.44
N LEU A 68 18.97 -2.99 0.33
CA LEU A 68 17.61 -2.47 0.14
C LEU A 68 16.85 -2.40 1.46
N ALA A 69 16.32 -1.23 1.80
CA ALA A 69 15.26 -1.08 2.79
C ALA A 69 13.89 -1.34 2.15
N VAL A 70 13.19 -2.36 2.62
CA VAL A 70 11.80 -2.63 2.25
C VAL A 70 10.88 -1.85 3.19
N ILE A 71 10.08 -0.93 2.67
CA ILE A 71 9.24 -0.07 3.52
C ILE A 71 7.77 -0.35 3.22
N CYS A 72 7.14 -1.11 4.10
CA CYS A 72 5.74 -1.51 4.04
C CYS A 72 4.84 -0.41 4.63
N LEU A 73 3.89 0.07 3.83
CA LEU A 73 2.94 1.10 4.24
C LEU A 73 1.53 0.50 4.38
N VAL A 74 0.91 0.72 5.53
CA VAL A 74 -0.46 0.28 5.83
C VAL A 74 -1.38 1.48 6.08
N ARG A 75 -2.69 1.26 5.93
CA ARG A 75 -3.73 2.26 6.12
C ARG A 75 -4.97 1.63 6.74
N HIS A 76 -5.74 2.40 7.50
CA HIS A 76 -7.04 2.01 8.04
C HIS A 76 -7.99 1.52 6.93
N ALA A 77 -8.67 0.39 7.14
CA ALA A 77 -9.39 -0.31 6.07
C ALA A 77 -10.57 0.50 5.50
N ALA A 78 -11.29 1.26 6.34
CA ALA A 78 -12.44 2.04 5.87
C ALA A 78 -12.02 3.18 4.94
N ASP A 79 -11.00 3.94 5.34
CA ASP A 79 -10.44 5.03 4.54
C ASP A 79 -9.76 4.51 3.27
N TRP A 80 -9.15 3.32 3.37
CA TRP A 80 -8.60 2.61 2.25
C TRP A 80 -9.70 2.20 1.25
N ALA A 81 -10.80 1.60 1.70
CA ALA A 81 -11.91 1.16 0.86
C ALA A 81 -12.56 2.34 0.12
N LEU A 82 -12.84 3.44 0.81
CA LEU A 82 -13.33 4.68 0.20
C LEU A 82 -12.34 5.21 -0.86
N SER A 83 -11.05 5.20 -0.55
CA SER A 83 -10.02 5.65 -1.50
C SER A 83 -9.87 4.72 -2.70
N MET A 84 -10.06 3.41 -2.52
CA MET A 84 -10.10 2.40 -3.59
C MET A 84 -11.29 2.66 -4.53
N HIS A 85 -12.48 2.92 -4.00
CA HIS A 85 -13.64 3.28 -4.82
C HIS A 85 -13.49 4.67 -5.46
N MET A 86 -12.88 5.65 -4.78
CA MET A 86 -12.67 6.96 -5.37
C MET A 86 -11.74 6.90 -6.60
N LYS A 87 -10.70 6.05 -6.56
CA LYS A 87 -9.73 5.88 -7.65
C LYS A 87 -9.34 4.40 -7.78
N PRO A 88 -10.17 3.57 -8.44
CA PRO A 88 -9.95 2.13 -8.56
C PRO A 88 -8.91 1.84 -9.64
N TRP A 89 -7.65 2.16 -9.33
CA TRP A 89 -6.53 2.02 -10.25
C TRP A 89 -6.42 0.61 -10.81
N HIS A 90 -6.39 0.51 -12.14
CA HIS A 90 -6.30 -0.73 -12.90
C HIS A 90 -7.51 -1.68 -12.78
N ALA A 91 -8.59 -1.27 -12.09
CA ALA A 91 -9.82 -2.05 -12.06
C ALA A 91 -10.47 -2.10 -13.45
N THR A 92 -11.14 -3.20 -13.77
CA THR A 92 -11.89 -3.34 -15.02
C THR A 92 -13.00 -2.29 -15.13
N PRO A 93 -13.45 -1.92 -16.35
CA PRO A 93 -14.57 -1.00 -16.54
C PRO A 93 -15.82 -1.39 -15.73
N ALA A 94 -16.22 -2.67 -15.76
CA ALA A 94 -17.36 -3.18 -15.01
C ALA A 94 -17.25 -2.92 -13.50
N LEU A 95 -16.06 -3.08 -12.91
CA LEU A 95 -15.85 -2.78 -11.50
C LEU A 95 -15.89 -1.26 -11.22
N GLN A 96 -15.52 -0.41 -12.18
CA GLN A 96 -15.55 1.05 -12.02
C GLN A 96 -16.96 1.67 -12.10
N GLU A 97 -17.93 0.94 -12.65
CA GLU A 97 -19.35 1.33 -12.81
C GLU A 97 -20.19 1.04 -11.56
N LEU A 98 -19.72 0.17 -10.67
CA LEU A 98 -20.44 -0.17 -9.45
C LEU A 98 -20.47 1.01 -8.48
N ASP A 99 -21.60 1.16 -7.78
CA ASP A 99 -21.65 2.01 -6.60
C ASP A 99 -20.78 1.43 -5.48
N PHE A 100 -20.61 2.20 -4.39
CA PHE A 100 -19.69 1.79 -3.33
C PHE A 100 -20.08 0.47 -2.66
N ALA A 101 -21.37 0.23 -2.42
CA ALA A 101 -21.85 -0.96 -1.73
C ALA A 101 -21.61 -2.21 -2.59
N ALA A 102 -21.94 -2.15 -3.88
CA ALA A 102 -21.68 -3.22 -4.84
C ALA A 102 -20.18 -3.42 -5.08
N PHE A 103 -19.39 -2.33 -5.20
CA PHE A 103 -17.94 -2.38 -5.36
C PHE A 103 -17.23 -3.09 -4.21
N LEU A 104 -17.65 -2.82 -2.96
CA LEU A 104 -17.08 -3.44 -1.77
C LEU A 104 -17.25 -4.97 -1.77
N ARG A 105 -18.38 -5.44 -2.29
CA ARG A 105 -18.81 -6.86 -2.31
C ARG A 105 -18.41 -7.61 -3.58
N ALA A 106 -18.02 -6.90 -4.64
CA ALA A 106 -17.68 -7.50 -5.92
C ALA A 106 -16.26 -8.12 -5.94
N PRO A 107 -16.04 -9.19 -6.73
CA PRO A 107 -14.70 -9.72 -6.96
C PRO A 107 -13.74 -8.68 -7.55
N TRP A 108 -12.52 -8.61 -7.01
CA TRP A 108 -11.51 -7.68 -7.48
C TRP A 108 -10.94 -8.13 -8.84
N THR A 109 -11.38 -7.47 -9.91
CA THR A 109 -10.87 -7.70 -11.26
C THR A 109 -10.06 -6.51 -11.73
N SER A 110 -8.81 -6.77 -12.12
CA SER A 110 -7.88 -5.76 -12.63
C SER A 110 -7.13 -6.22 -13.87
N THR A 111 -6.71 -5.24 -14.68
CA THR A 111 -5.99 -5.45 -15.95
C THR A 111 -4.73 -4.60 -16.01
N VAL A 112 -3.83 -4.95 -16.92
CA VAL A 112 -2.78 -4.04 -17.38
C VAL A 112 -3.47 -2.96 -18.22
N ASP A 113 -3.82 -1.83 -17.59
CA ASP A 113 -4.63 -0.78 -18.22
C ASP A 113 -3.82 0.19 -19.09
N ARG A 114 -2.58 0.50 -18.69
CA ARG A 114 -1.64 1.35 -19.44
C ARG A 114 -0.21 0.91 -19.21
N ALA A 115 0.54 0.69 -20.29
CA ALA A 115 1.91 0.20 -20.28
C ALA A 115 2.86 0.99 -19.37
N ARG A 116 2.72 2.32 -19.33
CA ARG A 116 3.54 3.21 -18.48
C ARG A 116 3.50 2.92 -16.97
N TYR A 117 2.52 2.16 -16.50
CA TYR A 117 2.44 1.75 -15.09
C TYR A 117 3.18 0.44 -14.81
N PHE A 118 3.66 -0.23 -15.85
CA PHE A 118 4.22 -1.58 -15.86
C PHE A 118 5.43 -1.66 -16.81
N ASP A 119 6.38 -0.73 -16.68
CA ASP A 119 7.64 -0.69 -17.43
C ASP A 119 7.49 -0.63 -18.96
N GLU A 120 6.48 0.09 -19.45
CA GLU A 120 6.20 0.27 -20.89
C GLU A 120 5.96 -1.06 -21.65
N ARG A 121 5.47 -2.08 -20.96
CA ARG A 121 5.12 -3.39 -21.56
C ARG A 121 3.79 -3.35 -22.32
N THR A 122 3.75 -2.64 -23.44
CA THR A 122 2.54 -2.44 -24.29
C THR A 122 1.88 -3.74 -24.75
N ALA A 123 2.67 -4.78 -25.04
CA ALA A 123 2.16 -6.09 -25.45
C ALA A 123 1.26 -6.78 -24.40
N LEU A 124 1.26 -6.30 -23.16
CA LEU A 124 0.47 -6.85 -22.07
C LEU A 124 -0.84 -6.09 -21.83
N GLU A 125 -1.08 -4.97 -22.51
CA GLU A 125 -2.29 -4.16 -22.29
C GLU A 125 -3.58 -4.98 -22.50
N GLY A 126 -4.55 -4.77 -21.62
CA GLY A 126 -5.81 -5.52 -21.60
C GLY A 126 -5.73 -6.90 -20.94
N GLN A 127 -4.53 -7.45 -20.71
CA GLN A 127 -4.39 -8.73 -20.02
C GLN A 127 -4.76 -8.63 -18.53
N PRO A 128 -5.26 -9.73 -17.91
CA PRO A 128 -5.47 -9.77 -16.48
C PRO A 128 -4.18 -9.46 -15.71
N LEU A 129 -4.28 -8.59 -14.70
CA LEU A 129 -3.13 -8.21 -13.90
C LEU A 129 -2.80 -9.31 -12.87
N GLN A 130 -1.85 -10.17 -13.21
CA GLN A 130 -1.46 -11.33 -12.39
C GLN A 130 -0.96 -10.92 -10.99
N ALA A 131 -0.37 -9.73 -10.85
CA ALA A 131 0.13 -9.24 -9.56
C ALA A 131 -0.96 -9.01 -8.49
N ASP A 132 -2.24 -8.98 -8.87
CA ASP A 132 -3.38 -8.92 -7.96
C ASP A 132 -4.04 -10.26 -7.69
N ARG A 133 -3.69 -11.31 -8.42
CA ARG A 133 -4.24 -12.64 -8.23
C ARG A 133 -3.53 -13.35 -7.10
N ASP A 134 -4.24 -14.26 -6.46
CA ASP A 134 -3.67 -15.14 -5.46
C ASP A 134 -2.48 -15.91 -6.06
N PRO A 135 -1.27 -15.83 -5.47
CA PRO A 135 -0.05 -16.35 -6.09
C PRO A 135 0.00 -17.88 -6.13
N VAL A 136 -0.88 -18.58 -5.41
CA VAL A 136 -0.93 -20.04 -5.35
C VAL A 136 -1.99 -20.60 -6.30
N THR A 137 -3.17 -20.01 -6.31
CA THR A 137 -4.36 -20.51 -7.01
C THR A 137 -4.67 -19.76 -8.31
N GLY A 138 -4.09 -18.57 -8.51
CA GLY A 138 -4.38 -17.68 -9.64
C GLY A 138 -5.78 -17.04 -9.61
N ARG A 139 -6.55 -17.26 -8.54
CA ARG A 139 -7.90 -16.70 -8.39
C ARG A 139 -7.86 -15.20 -8.07
N VAL A 140 -8.94 -14.51 -8.43
CA VAL A 140 -9.20 -13.16 -7.94
C VAL A 140 -9.73 -13.22 -6.51
N ALA A 141 -9.58 -12.15 -5.74
CA ALA A 141 -10.24 -12.04 -4.46
C ALA A 141 -11.75 -11.81 -4.66
N ASP A 142 -12.59 -12.49 -3.88
CA ASP A 142 -14.05 -12.47 -4.05
C ASP A 142 -14.71 -11.16 -3.61
N SER A 143 -13.99 -10.33 -2.85
CA SER A 143 -14.45 -9.03 -2.36
C SER A 143 -13.27 -8.11 -2.05
N LEU A 144 -13.53 -6.83 -1.83
CA LEU A 144 -12.48 -5.88 -1.47
C LEU A 144 -11.83 -6.19 -0.09
N PRO A 145 -12.58 -6.59 0.96
CA PRO A 145 -11.96 -7.08 2.20
C PRO A 145 -11.10 -8.34 2.01
N ALA A 146 -11.52 -9.26 1.14
CA ALA A 146 -10.72 -10.46 0.82
C ALA A 146 -9.39 -10.08 0.13
N LEU A 147 -9.43 -9.11 -0.80
CA LEU A 147 -8.22 -8.56 -1.43
C LEU A 147 -7.28 -7.99 -0.38
N ARG A 148 -7.82 -7.18 0.55
CA ARG A 148 -7.03 -6.57 1.62
C ARG A 148 -6.32 -7.62 2.46
N ARG A 149 -7.04 -8.65 2.92
CA ARG A 149 -6.46 -9.74 3.72
C ARG A 149 -5.28 -10.39 3.01
N ALA A 150 -5.46 -10.75 1.73
CA ALA A 150 -4.42 -11.39 0.93
C ALA A 150 -3.20 -10.46 0.71
N LYS A 151 -3.44 -9.18 0.39
CA LYS A 151 -2.38 -8.19 0.19
C LYS A 151 -1.62 -7.89 1.48
N LEU A 152 -2.34 -7.75 2.58
CA LEU A 152 -1.76 -7.44 3.88
C LEU A 152 -0.91 -8.61 4.39
N ALA A 153 -1.37 -9.85 4.24
CA ALA A 153 -0.56 -11.03 4.53
C ALA A 153 0.75 -11.05 3.71
N GLY A 154 0.66 -10.79 2.41
CA GLY A 154 1.83 -10.68 1.55
C GLY A 154 2.78 -9.55 1.98
N LEU A 155 2.25 -8.38 2.30
CA LEU A 155 3.02 -7.22 2.74
C LEU A 155 3.73 -7.49 4.07
N LEU A 156 3.02 -8.01 5.07
CA LEU A 156 3.58 -8.31 6.39
C LEU A 156 4.60 -9.45 6.35
N SER A 157 4.54 -10.32 5.33
CA SER A 157 5.52 -11.39 5.18
C SER A 157 6.96 -10.88 5.04
N TYR A 158 7.19 -9.64 4.59
CA TYR A 158 8.53 -9.06 4.47
C TYR A 158 9.28 -8.94 5.79
N LEU A 159 8.57 -8.84 6.92
CA LEU A 159 9.17 -8.86 8.26
C LEU A 159 9.90 -10.17 8.57
N ASN A 160 9.55 -11.25 7.85
CA ASN A 160 10.10 -12.59 8.06
C ASN A 160 11.07 -13.02 6.94
N ARG A 161 11.51 -12.10 6.07
CA ARG A 161 12.35 -12.42 4.88
C ARG A 161 13.85 -12.10 5.05
N GLY A 162 14.30 -11.86 6.28
CA GLY A 162 15.72 -11.63 6.57
C GLY A 162 16.31 -10.34 5.98
N CYS A 163 15.47 -9.38 5.60
CA CYS A 163 15.88 -8.10 5.03
C CYS A 163 15.73 -6.93 6.03
N THR A 164 16.35 -5.79 5.71
CA THR A 164 16.00 -4.54 6.39
C THR A 164 14.57 -4.17 5.97
N CYS A 165 13.66 -4.13 6.94
CA CYS A 165 12.24 -3.90 6.72
C CYS A 165 11.72 -2.85 7.69
N ALA A 166 10.90 -1.91 7.20
CA ALA A 166 10.15 -0.99 8.02
C ALA A 166 8.65 -1.18 7.76
N LEU A 167 7.83 -1.11 8.80
CA LEU A 167 6.39 -1.04 8.71
C LEU A 167 5.94 0.33 9.22
N LEU A 168 5.06 1.00 8.49
CA LEU A 168 4.61 2.35 8.81
C LEU A 168 3.11 2.49 8.53
N ARG A 169 2.40 3.12 9.46
CA ARG A 169 1.05 3.62 9.24
C ARG A 169 1.05 4.90 8.44
N MET A 170 0.21 4.96 7.40
CA MET A 170 -0.01 6.17 6.62
C MET A 170 -0.46 7.33 7.51
N GLU A 171 -1.29 7.06 8.51
CA GLU A 171 -1.86 8.07 9.41
C GLU A 171 -0.77 8.78 10.24
N VAL A 172 0.20 8.02 10.75
CA VAL A 172 1.36 8.58 11.49
C VAL A 172 2.21 9.46 10.58
N LEU A 173 2.48 9.00 9.36
CA LEU A 173 3.22 9.76 8.36
C LEU A 173 2.49 11.06 7.96
N GLN A 174 1.17 11.04 7.85
CA GLN A 174 0.39 12.23 7.49
C GLN A 174 0.32 13.24 8.64
N ALA A 175 0.16 12.78 9.88
CA ALA A 175 0.05 13.65 11.04
C ALA A 175 1.37 14.39 11.35
N ALA A 176 2.51 13.72 11.19
CA ALA A 176 3.82 14.29 11.52
C ALA A 176 4.89 13.84 10.51
N PRO A 177 4.88 14.33 9.25
CA PRO A 177 5.72 13.79 8.19
C PRO A 177 7.22 13.99 8.42
N GLU A 178 7.62 15.14 8.98
CA GLU A 178 9.02 15.42 9.31
C GLU A 178 9.53 14.50 10.42
N ALA A 179 8.85 14.51 11.59
CA ALA A 179 9.24 13.68 12.73
C ALA A 179 9.20 12.17 12.41
N THR A 180 8.21 11.72 11.62
CA THR A 180 8.12 10.32 11.18
C THR A 180 9.30 9.95 10.29
N LEU A 181 9.70 10.84 9.38
CA LEU A 181 10.83 10.59 8.50
C LEU A 181 12.16 10.57 9.27
N ASP A 182 12.34 11.46 10.25
CA ASP A 182 13.52 11.47 11.10
C ASP A 182 13.61 10.18 11.92
N ARG A 183 12.50 9.70 12.51
CA ARG A 183 12.41 8.40 13.20
C ARG A 183 12.71 7.21 12.27
N LEU A 184 12.15 7.20 11.06
CA LEU A 184 12.40 6.17 10.06
C LEU A 184 13.88 6.15 9.66
N SER A 185 14.46 7.33 9.41
CA SER A 185 15.88 7.48 9.03
C SER A 185 16.81 6.99 10.12
N ALA A 186 16.53 7.37 11.38
CA ALA A 186 17.27 6.88 12.54
C ALA A 186 17.14 5.35 12.69
N GLY A 187 15.93 4.81 12.56
CA GLY A 187 15.69 3.36 12.60
C GLY A 187 16.41 2.58 11.50
N LEU A 188 16.59 3.18 10.32
CA LEU A 188 17.38 2.61 9.22
C LEU A 188 18.90 2.82 9.39
N GLY A 189 19.34 3.59 10.40
CA GLY A 189 20.74 3.93 10.62
C GLY A 189 21.30 4.93 9.61
N LEU A 190 20.44 5.74 9.00
CA LEU A 190 20.87 6.82 8.11
C LEU A 190 21.45 7.99 8.93
N PRO A 191 22.39 8.76 8.36
CA PRO A 191 22.84 9.99 9.00
C PRO A 191 21.67 10.98 9.15
N PRO A 192 21.72 11.88 10.15
CA PRO A 192 20.76 12.98 10.26
C PRO A 192 20.69 13.79 8.97
N ARG A 193 19.50 14.30 8.68
CA ARG A 193 19.24 15.16 7.51
C ARG A 193 20.11 16.42 7.59
N LYS A 194 20.78 16.76 6.49
CA LYS A 194 21.74 17.89 6.43
C LYS A 194 21.10 19.26 6.16
N GLY A 195 19.78 19.37 6.06
CA GLY A 195 19.08 20.61 5.70
C GLY A 195 17.61 20.60 6.10
N ALA A 196 16.88 21.67 5.76
CA ALA A 196 15.46 21.81 6.09
C ALA A 196 14.58 20.73 5.45
N PHE A 197 13.45 20.44 6.09
CA PHE A 197 12.55 19.39 5.65
C PHE A 197 11.82 19.82 4.38
N GLN A 198 11.81 18.93 3.39
CA GLN A 198 11.18 19.15 2.10
C GLN A 198 9.90 18.34 2.02
N GLY A 199 8.78 18.97 2.40
CA GLY A 199 7.45 18.40 2.30
C GLY A 199 6.99 18.13 0.86
N VAL A 200 5.84 17.48 0.70
CA VAL A 200 5.22 17.23 -0.62
C VAL A 200 3.99 18.10 -0.78
N THR A 201 4.10 19.17 -1.57
CA THR A 201 3.00 20.10 -1.85
C THR A 201 2.10 19.67 -3.01
N LYS A 202 2.60 18.80 -3.89
CA LYS A 202 1.85 18.34 -5.08
C LYS A 202 0.86 17.24 -4.71
N ARG A 203 -0.42 17.41 -5.10
CA ARG A 203 -1.46 16.38 -4.94
C ARG A 203 -1.10 15.11 -5.74
N LEU A 204 -0.76 14.05 -5.01
CA LEU A 204 -0.38 12.75 -5.59
C LEU A 204 -1.62 11.95 -6.00
N GLY A 205 -1.49 11.17 -7.08
CA GLY A 205 -2.61 10.37 -7.59
C GLY A 205 -3.81 11.19 -8.10
N ALA A 206 -3.65 12.50 -8.35
CA ALA A 206 -4.72 13.36 -8.85
C ALA A 206 -5.11 13.07 -10.31
N LYS A 207 -4.21 12.46 -11.09
CA LYS A 207 -4.40 12.17 -12.52
C LYS A 207 -5.04 10.79 -12.78
N PHE A 208 -5.92 10.33 -11.88
CA PHE A 208 -6.72 9.14 -12.17
C PHE A 208 -7.62 9.46 -13.37
N LYS A 209 -7.61 8.56 -14.36
CA LYS A 209 -8.42 8.68 -15.57
C LYS A 209 -9.26 7.41 -15.63
N PRO A 210 -10.57 7.51 -15.35
CA PRO A 210 -11.51 6.39 -15.42
C PRO A 210 -11.44 5.66 -16.77
N ALA A 211 -11.78 4.36 -16.74
CA ALA A 211 -11.99 3.56 -17.95
C ALA A 211 -13.43 3.65 -18.47
N VAL A 212 -14.31 4.35 -17.73
CA VAL A 212 -15.74 4.51 -18.00
C VAL A 212 -16.11 5.99 -18.01
N PRO A 213 -17.12 6.42 -18.79
CA PRO A 213 -17.41 7.83 -19.00
C PRO A 213 -17.93 8.52 -17.73
N VAL A 214 -18.74 7.83 -16.92
CA VAL A 214 -19.31 8.33 -15.68
C VAL A 214 -19.09 7.28 -14.60
N ARG A 215 -18.73 7.73 -13.39
CA ARG A 215 -18.53 6.87 -12.22
C ARG A 215 -19.49 7.26 -11.10
N PRO A 216 -20.02 6.30 -10.33
CA PRO A 216 -20.75 6.60 -9.11
C PRO A 216 -19.91 7.43 -8.13
N MET A 217 -20.59 8.33 -7.41
CA MET A 217 -19.95 9.13 -6.38
C MET A 217 -19.54 8.22 -5.23
N THR A 218 -18.31 8.41 -4.73
CA THR A 218 -17.89 7.73 -3.50
C THR A 218 -18.59 8.39 -2.31
N PRO A 219 -19.21 7.63 -1.40
CA PRO A 219 -19.82 8.21 -0.22
C PRO A 219 -18.76 8.85 0.68
N ALA A 220 -19.17 9.79 1.53
CA ALA A 220 -18.25 10.45 2.47
C ALA A 220 -17.81 9.50 3.61
N ALA A 221 -18.64 8.52 3.95
CA ALA A 221 -18.41 7.52 4.98
C ALA A 221 -19.09 6.21 4.59
N LEU A 222 -18.65 5.10 5.19
CA LEU A 222 -19.33 3.81 5.07
C LEU A 222 -20.66 3.87 5.83
N THR A 223 -21.69 3.21 5.30
CA THR A 223 -22.90 2.92 6.06
C THR A 223 -22.60 1.90 7.17
N ALA A 224 -23.51 1.74 8.14
CA ALA A 224 -23.37 0.72 9.18
C ALA A 224 -23.30 -0.70 8.57
N GLU A 225 -24.10 -0.96 7.53
CA GLU A 225 -24.10 -2.25 6.83
C GLU A 225 -22.76 -2.50 6.10
N ASP A 226 -22.24 -1.49 5.38
CA ASP A 226 -20.97 -1.61 4.69
C ASP A 226 -19.79 -1.76 5.65
N MET A 227 -19.84 -1.08 6.81
CA MET A 227 -18.83 -1.26 7.86
C MET A 227 -18.88 -2.67 8.45
N ALA A 228 -20.09 -3.20 8.70
CA ALA A 228 -20.27 -4.56 9.17
C ALA A 228 -19.72 -5.59 8.17
N PHE A 229 -20.04 -5.44 6.88
CA PHE A 229 -19.51 -6.30 5.81
C PHE A 229 -17.99 -6.19 5.69
N LEU A 230 -17.44 -4.98 5.74
CA LEU A 230 -15.99 -4.76 5.73
C LEU A 230 -15.35 -5.54 6.88
N ARG A 231 -15.82 -5.31 8.11
CA ARG A 231 -15.29 -5.92 9.33
C ARG A 231 -15.31 -7.45 9.29
N ASP A 232 -16.41 -8.05 8.83
CA ASP A 232 -16.56 -9.51 8.72
C ASP A 232 -15.54 -10.12 7.74
N GLY A 233 -15.19 -9.38 6.69
CA GLY A 233 -14.20 -9.80 5.71
C GLY A 233 -12.73 -9.56 6.10
N LEU A 234 -12.43 -8.82 7.18
CA LEU A 234 -11.06 -8.53 7.62
C LEU A 234 -10.51 -9.59 8.58
N ASP A 235 -9.19 -9.64 8.71
CA ASP A 235 -8.54 -10.29 9.84
C ASP A 235 -8.39 -9.27 10.98
N LEU A 236 -9.38 -9.23 11.89
CA LEU A 236 -9.41 -8.24 12.96
C LEU A 236 -8.25 -8.39 13.95
N GLY A 237 -7.63 -9.57 14.06
CA GLY A 237 -6.45 -9.77 14.89
C GLY A 237 -5.25 -9.02 14.31
N VAL A 238 -5.00 -9.21 13.01
CA VAL A 238 -3.94 -8.49 12.29
C VAL A 238 -4.21 -6.99 12.26
N GLU A 239 -5.43 -6.57 11.94
CA GLU A 239 -5.82 -5.16 11.97
C GLU A 239 -5.58 -4.53 13.36
N ALA A 240 -5.88 -5.29 14.42
CA ALA A 240 -5.70 -4.81 15.78
C ALA A 240 -4.22 -4.62 16.14
N GLN A 241 -3.34 -5.53 15.71
CA GLN A 241 -1.89 -5.40 15.86
C GLN A 241 -1.35 -4.19 15.09
N LEU A 242 -1.98 -3.84 13.97
CA LEU A 242 -1.66 -2.62 13.21
C LEU A 242 -2.21 -1.34 13.87
N GLY A 243 -2.90 -1.45 15.01
CA GLY A 243 -3.49 -0.31 15.72
C GLY A 243 -4.78 0.21 15.10
N TYR A 244 -5.46 -0.61 14.29
CA TYR A 244 -6.77 -0.28 13.73
C TYR A 244 -7.88 -0.92 14.57
N ARG A 245 -8.98 -0.18 14.71
CA ARG A 245 -10.21 -0.61 15.39
C ARG A 245 -11.38 -0.08 14.57
N TYR A 246 -12.40 -0.91 14.43
CA TYR A 246 -13.58 -0.59 13.63
C TYR A 246 -14.78 -0.48 14.56
N ALA A 247 -15.59 0.56 14.37
CA ALA A 247 -16.83 0.73 15.13
C ALA A 247 -17.75 -0.48 14.90
N PRO A 248 -18.53 -0.88 15.93
CA PRO A 248 -19.43 -2.01 15.83
C PRO A 248 -20.53 -1.85 14.79
#